data_AF-A0A3D0LZ81-F1
#
_entry.id   AF-A0A3D0LZ81-F1
#
_cell.length_a   1.000
_cell.length_b   1.000
_cell.length_c   1.000
_cell.angle_alpha   90.00
_cell.angle_beta   90.00
_cell.angle_gamma   90.00
#
_symmetry.space_group_name_H-M   'P 1'
#
loop_
_entity.id
_entity.type
_entity.pdbx_description
1 polymer ?
#
loop_
_entity_poly.entity_id
_entity_poly.type
_entity_poly.pdbx_seq_one_letter_code
_entity_poly.pdbx_strand_id
1 'polypeptide(L)'
;MANKINVKLIMELKAAGLSQNTIVRTRHISKASVSDVLHIAYEKQISYEDIRDKPDNEVYRLFYPDKFAVETMFKEPDYAYVHNELKKVGVTLKL
;
A
#
# COMPACT_ATOMS: atom_id res chain seq x y z
N MET A 1 -0.48 2.28 -11.10
CA MET A 1 -0.11 1.94 -9.72
C MET A 1 -1.38 1.90 -8.89
N ALA A 2 -1.63 0.81 -8.15
CA ALA A 2 -2.78 0.75 -7.26
C ALA A 2 -2.63 1.81 -6.16
N ASN A 3 -3.70 2.56 -5.87
CA ASN A 3 -3.70 3.51 -4.76
C ASN A 3 -3.56 2.74 -3.45
N LYS A 4 -2.38 2.79 -2.83
CA LYS A 4 -2.12 2.18 -1.52
C LYS A 4 -2.85 2.97 -0.44
N ILE A 5 -3.40 2.27 0.55
CA ILE A 5 -4.05 2.91 1.70
C ILE A 5 -2.99 3.70 2.48
N ASN A 6 -3.25 4.98 2.75
CA ASN A 6 -2.34 5.82 3.53
C ASN A 6 -2.52 5.54 5.04
N VAL A 7 -1.82 4.51 5.53
CA VAL A 7 -1.87 4.06 6.93
C VAL A 7 -1.37 5.14 7.89
N LYS A 8 -0.29 5.83 7.53
CA LYS A 8 0.33 6.86 8.38
C LYS A 8 -0.63 8.01 8.65
N LEU A 9 -1.33 8.48 7.62
CA LEU A 9 -2.35 9.51 7.74
C LEU A 9 -3.52 9.08 8.63
N ILE A 10 -3.98 7.84 8.55
CA ILE A 10 -5.08 7.34 9.40
C ILE A 10 -4.66 7.35 10.87
N MET A 11 -3.44 6.87 11.16
CA MET A 11 -2.89 6.83 12.51
C MET A 11 -2.63 8.24 13.08
N GLU A 12 -2.15 9.17 12.25
CA GLU A 12 -1.96 10.57 12.61
C GLU A 12 -3.28 11.23 13.02
N LEU A 13 -4.32 11.09 12.19
CA LEU A 13 -5.63 11.68 12.47
C LEU A 13 -6.29 11.05 13.69
N LYS A 14 -6.06 9.75 13.92
CA LYS A 14 -6.53 9.09 15.14
C LYS A 14 -5.81 9.62 16.38
N ALA A 15 -4.49 9.83 16.31
CA ALA A 15 -3.70 10.45 17.37
C ALA A 15 -4.12 11.90 17.64
N ALA A 16 -4.52 12.65 16.60
CA ALA A 16 -5.11 13.98 16.71
C ALA A 16 -6.56 13.99 17.30
N GLY A 17 -7.10 12.84 17.70
CA GLY A 17 -8.40 12.71 18.36
C GLY A 17 -9.60 12.68 17.42
N LEU A 18 -9.41 12.56 16.09
CA LEU A 18 -10.54 12.49 15.17
C LEU A 18 -11.25 11.13 15.28
N SER A 19 -12.58 11.18 15.14
CA SER A 19 -13.41 9.97 15.04
C SER A 19 -13.20 9.27 13.69
N GLN A 20 -13.41 7.96 13.66
CA GLN A 20 -13.36 7.18 12.41
C GLN A 20 -14.29 7.76 11.33
N ASN A 21 -15.51 8.14 11.70
CA ASN A 21 -16.49 8.72 10.77
C ASN A 21 -16.00 10.06 10.19
N THR A 22 -15.32 10.88 11.00
CA THR A 22 -14.71 12.14 10.54
C THR A 22 -13.59 11.84 9.54
N ILE A 23 -12.71 10.88 9.84
CA ILE A 23 -11.60 10.50 8.96
C ILE A 23 -12.11 10.04 7.58
N VAL A 24 -13.10 9.14 7.57
CA VAL A 24 -13.73 8.62 6.33
C VAL A 24 -14.30 9.75 5.48
N ARG A 25 -15.08 10.66 6.09
CA ARG A 25 -15.71 11.78 5.37
C ARG A 25 -14.70 12.77 4.80
N THR A 26 -13.55 12.94 5.45
CA THR A 26 -12.60 14.00 5.10
C THR A 26 -11.45 13.52 4.19
N ARG A 27 -11.18 12.21 4.13
CA ARG A 27 -9.98 11.67 3.45
C ARG A 27 -10.22 10.76 2.25
N HIS A 28 -11.45 10.59 1.77
CA HIS A 28 -11.75 9.67 0.66
C HIS A 28 -11.23 8.24 0.89
N ILE A 29 -11.17 7.82 2.15
CA ILE A 29 -10.75 6.47 2.56
C ILE A 29 -12.01 5.70 2.94
N SER A 30 -12.12 4.44 2.49
CA SER A 30 -13.25 3.60 2.84
C SER A 30 -13.31 3.33 4.34
N LYS A 31 -14.52 3.19 4.90
CA LYS A 31 -14.71 2.85 6.31
C LYS A 31 -14.06 1.51 6.68
N ALA A 32 -14.12 0.53 5.78
CA ALA A 32 -13.47 -0.76 5.97
C ALA A 32 -11.95 -0.59 6.13
N SER A 33 -11.30 0.15 5.24
CA SER A 33 -9.86 0.40 5.31
C SER A 33 -9.44 1.12 6.59
N VAL A 34 -10.20 2.13 7.04
CA VAL A 34 -9.92 2.82 8.32
C VAL A 34 -10.08 1.87 9.51
N SER A 35 -11.13 1.05 9.51
CA SER A 35 -11.37 0.07 10.56
C SER A 35 -10.28 -0.99 10.63
N ASP A 36 -9.87 -1.54 9.48
CA ASP A 36 -8.81 -2.54 9.39
C ASP A 36 -7.49 -2.01 9.95
N VAL A 37 -7.10 -0.79 9.54
CA VAL A 37 -5.85 -0.17 10.03
C VAL A 37 -5.89 0.00 11.55
N LEU A 38 -6.99 0.51 12.10
CA LEU A 38 -7.11 0.73 13.54
C LEU A 38 -7.18 -0.58 14.33
N HIS A 39 -7.79 -1.62 13.76
CA HIS A 39 -7.82 -2.94 14.36
C HIS A 39 -6.41 -3.55 14.43
N ILE A 40 -5.66 -3.52 13.32
CA ILE A 40 -4.28 -4.00 13.27
C ILE A 40 -3.37 -3.20 14.21
N ALA A 41 -3.55 -1.87 14.27
CA ALA A 41 -2.82 -1.02 15.21
C ALA A 41 -3.07 -1.43 16.67
N TYR A 42 -4.33 -1.70 17.02
CA TYR A 42 -4.71 -2.15 18.34
C TYR A 42 -4.13 -3.53 18.68
N GLU A 43 -4.23 -4.50 17.77
CA GLU A 43 -3.68 -5.85 17.95
C GLU A 43 -2.16 -5.85 18.12
N LYS A 44 -1.45 -5.04 17.33
CA LYS A 44 0.01 -4.92 17.39
C LYS A 44 0.50 -3.92 18.45
N GLN A 45 -0.41 -3.24 19.15
CA GLN A 45 -0.13 -2.16 20.09
C GLN A 45 0.79 -1.07 19.52
N ILE A 46 0.59 -0.74 18.24
CA ILE A 46 1.38 0.28 17.54
C ILE A 46 0.68 1.63 17.71
N SER A 47 1.41 2.62 18.19
CA SER A 47 0.97 4.01 18.25
C SER A 47 1.45 4.82 17.04
N TYR A 48 0.93 6.04 16.88
CA TYR A 48 1.44 6.95 15.84
C TYR A 48 2.90 7.34 16.09
N GLU A 49 3.34 7.45 17.35
CA GLU A 49 4.71 7.85 17.68
C GLU A 49 5.74 6.82 17.19
N ASP A 50 5.41 5.52 17.25
CA ASP A 50 6.28 4.42 16.80
C ASP A 50 6.55 4.42 15.29
N ILE A 51 5.64 5.02 14.52
CA ILE A 51 5.66 5.03 13.05
C ILE A 51 5.95 6.41 12.45
N ARG A 52 5.95 7.47 13.26
CA ARG A 52 6.11 8.86 12.80
C ARG A 52 7.41 9.05 12.01
N ASP A 53 8.49 8.46 12.50
CA ASP A 53 9.83 8.62 11.94
C ASP A 53 10.14 7.59 10.83
N LYS A 54 9.17 6.72 10.50
CA LYS A 54 9.30 5.71 9.44
C LYS A 54 8.73 6.20 8.11
N PRO A 55 9.28 5.76 6.97
CA PRO A 55 8.72 6.06 5.65
C PRO A 55 7.40 5.30 5.44
N ASP A 56 6.49 5.89 4.66
CA ASP A 56 5.14 5.35 4.42
C ASP A 56 5.14 3.90 3.93
N ASN A 57 6.13 3.53 3.12
CA ASN A 57 6.29 2.15 2.64
C ASN A 57 6.67 1.16 3.74
N GLU A 58 7.45 1.56 4.74
CA GLU A 58 7.73 0.71 5.92
C GLU A 58 6.51 0.60 6.82
N VAL A 59 5.81 1.71 7.05
CA VAL A 59 4.57 1.71 7.83
C VAL A 59 3.53 0.80 7.17
N TYR A 60 3.36 0.89 5.86
CA TYR A 60 2.44 0.01 5.13
C TYR A 60 2.82 -1.47 5.28
N ARG A 61 4.12 -1.80 5.23
CA ARG A 61 4.62 -3.17 5.41
C ARG A 61 4.40 -3.73 6.82
N LEU A 62 4.49 -2.88 7.85
CA LEU A 62 4.23 -3.28 9.24
C LEU A 62 2.77 -3.73 9.46
N PHE A 63 1.84 -3.10 8.74
CA PHE A 63 0.40 -3.37 8.85
C PHE A 63 -0.05 -4.50 7.93
N TYR A 64 0.51 -4.60 6.72
CA TYR A 64 0.13 -5.58 5.71
C TYR A 64 1.33 -6.41 5.22
N PRO A 65 1.92 -7.27 6.07
CA PRO A 65 3.08 -8.08 5.70
C PRO A 65 2.75 -9.04 4.54
N ASP A 66 1.58 -9.68 4.58
CA ASP A 66 1.21 -10.71 3.60
C ASP A 66 0.80 -10.14 2.24
N LYS A 67 0.25 -8.91 2.21
CA LYS A 67 -0.08 -8.25 0.93
C LYS A 67 1.17 -7.88 0.14
N PHE A 68 2.31 -7.72 0.83
CA PHE A 68 3.59 -7.44 0.17
C PHE A 68 4.26 -8.70 -0.37
N ALA A 69 4.05 -9.87 0.25
CA ALA A 69 4.56 -11.13 -0.26
C ALA A 69 4.10 -11.39 -1.71
N VAL A 70 2.86 -11.00 -2.03
CA VAL A 70 2.29 -11.08 -3.38
C VAL A 70 2.90 -10.05 -4.33
N GLU A 71 3.15 -8.80 -3.89
CA GLU A 71 3.83 -7.79 -4.73
C GLU A 71 5.28 -8.20 -5.06
N THR A 72 6.02 -8.82 -4.12
CA THR A 72 7.39 -9.30 -4.37
C THR A 72 7.49 -10.55 -5.25
N MET A 73 6.41 -11.31 -5.42
CA MET A 73 6.40 -12.46 -6.34
C MET A 73 6.42 -12.02 -7.81
N PHE A 74 5.90 -10.83 -8.12
CA PHE A 74 5.94 -10.28 -9.47
C PHE A 74 7.21 -9.44 -9.64
N LYS A 75 8.30 -10.10 -10.06
CA LYS A 75 9.45 -9.38 -10.61
C LYS A 75 8.98 -8.64 -11.86
N GLU A 76 9.22 -7.34 -11.94
CA GLU A 76 8.96 -6.59 -13.17
C GLU A 76 9.70 -7.26 -14.33
N PRO A 77 9.01 -7.61 -15.43
CA PRO A 77 9.68 -8.14 -16.60
C PRO A 77 10.76 -7.17 -17.06
N ASP A 78 11.88 -7.69 -17.57
CA ASP A 78 12.85 -6.85 -18.26
C ASP A 78 12.22 -6.38 -19.58
N TYR A 79 11.51 -5.26 -19.52
CA TYR A 79 10.83 -4.67 -20.66
C TYR A 79 11.81 -4.27 -21.77
N ALA A 80 13.06 -3.96 -21.45
CA ALA A 80 14.08 -3.67 -22.44
C ALA A 80 14.47 -4.92 -23.23
N TYR A 81 14.66 -6.04 -22.53
CA TYR A 81 14.87 -7.35 -23.15
C TYR A 81 13.68 -7.76 -24.03
N VAL A 82 12.45 -7.73 -23.49
CA VAL A 82 11.22 -8.08 -24.22
C VAL A 82 11.06 -7.20 -25.46
N HIS A 83 11.30 -5.89 -25.35
CA HIS A 83 11.20 -4.97 -26.47
C HIS A 83 12.26 -5.23 -27.56
N ASN A 84 13.48 -5.61 -27.16
CA ASN A 84 14.54 -5.99 -28.10
C ASN A 84 14.25 -7.33 -28.79
N GLU A 85 13.62 -8.28 -28.10
CA GLU A 85 13.19 -9.55 -28.69
C GLU A 85 12.09 -9.34 -29.74
N LEU A 86 11.12 -8.48 -29.46
CA LEU A 86 10.05 -8.12 -30.42
C LEU A 86 10.54 -7.37 -31.66
N LYS A 87 11.74 -6.77 -31.60
CA LYS A 87 12.38 -6.10 -32.75
C LYS A 87 13.13 -7.06 -33.69
N LYS A 88 13.31 -8.33 -33.31
CA LYS A 88 14.02 -9.30 -34.15
C LYS A 88 13.20 -9.63 -35.41
N VAL A 89 13.89 -9.81 -36.54
CA VAL A 89 13.26 -10.09 -37.84
C VAL A 89 12.66 -11.50 -37.81
N GLY A 90 11.37 -11.64 -38.10
CA GLY A 90 10.64 -12.92 -38.08
C GLY A 90 9.64 -13.10 -36.94
N VAL A 91 9.51 -12.12 -36.02
CA VAL A 91 8.48 -12.12 -34.98
C VAL A 91 7.18 -11.56 -35.57
N THR A 92 6.36 -12.42 -36.18
CA THR A 92 5.02 -12.03 -36.67
C THR A 92 4.00 -12.28 -35.58
N LEU A 93 3.36 -11.22 -35.07
CA LEU A 93 2.20 -11.33 -34.19
C LEU A 93 1.04 -11.93 -35.01
N LYS A 94 0.71 -13.20 -34.79
CA LYS A 94 -0.56 -13.75 -35.28
C LYS A 94 -1.65 -13.32 -34.29
N LEU A 95 -2.57 -12.49 -34.79
CA LEU A 95 -3.84 -12.13 -34.14
C LEU A 95 -4.74 -13.36 -33.99
#